data_AF-A0A7C1Y267-F1
#
_entry.id   AF-A0A7C1Y267-F1
#
_cell.length_a   1.000
_cell.length_b   1.000
_cell.length_c   1.000
_cell.angle_alpha   90.00
_cell.angle_beta   90.00
_cell.angle_gamma   90.00
#
_symmetry.space_group_name_H-M   'P 1'
#
loop_
_entity.id
_entity.type
_entity.pdbx_description
1 polymer ?
#
loop_
_entity_poly.entity_id
_entity_poly.type
_entity_poly.pdbx_seq_one_letter_code
_entity_poly.pdbx_strand_id
1 'polypeptide(L)'
;MFINPDSLPYRPCVGMMLLNDKDEVFVARRIDTTVEAWQMPQGGIDEGETPIDAVFREMEEEIGTCNAEIIQEYDGWLAYDLPDHLVGKVWKGKYR
;
A
#
# COMPACT_ATOMS: atom_id res chain seq x y z
N MET A 1 13.63 18.58 16.39
CA MET A 1 13.67 17.32 17.16
C MET A 1 14.08 16.24 16.16
N PHE A 2 15.23 15.60 16.34
CA PHE A 2 15.64 14.50 15.46
C PHE A 2 14.76 13.29 15.79
N ILE A 3 13.99 12.81 14.82
CA ILE A 3 13.21 11.57 14.95
C ILE A 3 14.19 10.44 14.71
N ASN A 4 14.29 9.49 15.65
CA ASN A 4 15.04 8.25 15.45
C ASN A 4 14.15 7.29 14.62
N PRO A 5 14.48 6.98 13.35
CA PRO A 5 13.67 6.10 12.52
C PRO A 5 13.46 4.72 13.15
N ASP A 6 14.48 4.17 13.82
CA ASP A 6 14.44 2.85 14.44
C ASP A 6 13.41 2.75 15.59
N SER A 7 12.96 3.89 16.11
CA SER A 7 11.94 3.96 17.17
C SER A 7 10.50 4.04 16.65
N LEU A 8 10.30 4.19 15.34
CA LEU A 8 8.96 4.27 14.75
C LEU A 8 8.45 2.88 14.33
N PRO A 9 7.13 2.64 14.40
CA PRO A 9 6.53 1.45 13.84
C PRO A 9 6.46 1.50 12.31
N TYR A 10 6.29 0.34 11.67
CA TYR A 10 5.87 0.26 10.28
C TYR A 10 4.37 0.61 10.14
N ARG A 11 3.99 1.24 9.04
CA ARG A 11 2.57 1.49 8.72
C ARG A 11 1.92 0.18 8.25
N PRO A 12 0.85 -0.30 8.88
CA PRO A 12 0.11 -1.45 8.36
C PRO A 12 -0.59 -1.06 7.05
N CYS A 13 -0.35 -1.85 6.03
CA CYS A 13 -0.86 -1.62 4.67
C CYS A 13 -1.23 -2.95 4.02
N VAL A 14 -2.09 -2.87 3.01
CA VAL A 14 -2.34 -3.94 2.04
C VAL A 14 -1.82 -3.52 0.67
N GLY A 15 -1.41 -4.50 -0.13
CA GLY A 15 -1.16 -4.33 -1.55
C GLY A 15 -1.89 -5.43 -2.32
N MET A 16 -2.32 -5.14 -3.53
CA MET A 16 -3.07 -6.09 -4.35
C MET A 16 -2.40 -6.29 -5.71
N MET A 17 -2.17 -7.55 -6.07
CA MET A 17 -1.81 -7.92 -7.44
C MET A 17 -3.06 -8.42 -8.14
N LEU A 18 -3.65 -7.56 -8.99
CA LEU A 18 -4.86 -7.89 -9.72
C LEU A 18 -4.51 -8.47 -11.10
N LEU A 19 -5.10 -9.63 -11.40
CA LEU A 19 -4.96 -10.33 -12.68
C LEU A 19 -6.26 -10.25 -13.47
N ASN A 20 -6.16 -10.17 -14.80
CA ASN A 20 -7.29 -10.39 -15.70
C ASN A 20 -7.33 -11.84 -16.22
N ASP A 21 -8.29 -12.13 -17.11
CA ASP A 21 -8.48 -13.44 -17.74
C ASP A 21 -7.37 -13.87 -18.72
N LYS A 22 -6.36 -13.02 -18.90
CA LYS A 22 -5.18 -13.25 -19.75
C LYS A 22 -3.88 -13.32 -18.94
N ASP A 23 -3.98 -13.43 -17.62
CA ASP A 23 -2.84 -13.43 -16.68
C ASP A 23 -1.99 -12.14 -16.73
N GLU A 24 -2.58 -11.02 -17.17
CA GLU A 24 -1.92 -9.72 -17.17
C GLU A 24 -2.10 -9.01 -15.81
N VAL A 25 -1.04 -8.37 -15.31
CA VAL A 25 -1.05 -7.65 -14.03
C VAL A 25 -1.51 -6.21 -14.23
N PHE A 26 -2.49 -5.78 -13.44
CA PHE A 26 -2.89 -4.40 -13.37
C PHE A 26 -1.82 -3.53 -12.68
N VAL A 27 -1.35 -2.51 -13.39
CA VAL A 27 -0.48 -1.46 -12.84
C VAL A 27 -1.03 -0.09 -13.21
N ALA A 28 -0.91 0.86 -12.28
CA ALA A 28 -1.37 2.23 -12.46
C ALA A 28 -0.20 3.21 -12.33
N ARG A 29 -0.23 4.27 -13.15
CA ARG A 29 0.72 5.37 -13.07
C ARG A 29 0.26 6.36 -12.02
N ARG A 30 1.15 6.68 -11.08
CA ARG A 30 0.90 7.70 -10.07
C ARG A 30 0.66 9.08 -10.72
N ILE A 31 -0.38 9.77 -10.27
CA ILE A 31 -0.71 11.13 -10.75
C ILE A 31 0.09 12.24 -10.03
N ASP A 32 0.69 11.91 -8.89
CA ASP A 32 1.26 12.85 -7.91
C ASP A 32 2.80 12.91 -7.94
N THR A 33 3.42 12.41 -9.01
CA THR A 33 4.88 12.32 -9.14
C THR A 33 5.37 13.08 -10.38
N THR A 34 6.54 13.71 -10.28
CA THR A 34 7.21 14.38 -11.41
C THR A 34 7.94 13.38 -12.32
N VAL A 35 8.24 12.19 -11.81
CA VAL A 35 8.84 11.08 -12.56
C VAL A 35 7.79 10.02 -12.83
N GLU A 36 7.90 9.35 -13.97
CA GLU A 36 7.01 8.24 -14.30
C GLU A 36 7.22 7.09 -13.30
N ALA A 37 6.25 6.90 -12.41
CA ALA A 37 6.24 5.81 -11.44
C ALA A 37 4.95 4.99 -11.59
N TRP A 38 5.13 3.71 -11.83
CA TRP A 38 4.06 2.72 -11.95
C TRP A 38 4.09 1.81 -10.74
N GLN A 39 2.92 1.45 -10.25
CA GLN A 39 2.77 0.56 -9.10
C GLN A 39 1.49 -0.28 -9.22
N MET A 40 1.45 -1.35 -8.44
CA MET A 40 0.19 -2.00 -8.11
C MET A 40 -0.59 -1.16 -7.07
N PRO A 41 -1.91 -1.32 -6.96
CA PRO A 41 -2.73 -0.63 -5.97
C PRO A 41 -2.38 -1.08 -4.55
N GLN A 42 -2.41 -0.15 -3.60
CA GLN A 42 -2.05 -0.39 -2.20
C GLN A 42 -2.60 0.70 -1.30
N GLY A 43 -2.84 0.36 -0.03
CA GLY A 43 -3.38 1.33 0.90
C GLY A 43 -3.22 0.96 2.35
N GLY A 44 -3.70 1.84 3.23
CA GLY A 44 -3.55 1.66 4.67
C GLY A 44 -4.58 0.67 5.21
N ILE A 45 -4.23 -0.03 6.28
CA ILE A 45 -5.23 -0.75 7.09
C ILE A 45 -5.68 0.19 8.19
N ASP A 46 -6.98 0.47 8.26
CA ASP A 46 -7.56 1.32 9.28
C ASP A 46 -7.79 0.58 10.61
N GLU A 47 -8.03 1.33 11.69
CA GLU A 47 -8.25 0.75 13.02
C GLU A 47 -9.51 -0.12 13.03
N GLY A 48 -9.36 -1.40 13.39
CA GLY A 48 -10.45 -2.38 13.42
C GLY A 48 -10.71 -3.08 12.08
N GLU A 49 -9.96 -2.74 11.03
CA GLU A 49 -10.08 -3.34 9.70
C GLU A 49 -9.24 -4.62 9.59
N THR A 50 -9.78 -5.68 8.96
CA THR A 50 -8.96 -6.84 8.57
C THR A 50 -8.20 -6.54 7.27
N PRO A 51 -7.10 -7.26 6.96
CA PRO A 51 -6.44 -7.10 5.66
C PRO A 51 -7.38 -7.33 4.46
N ILE A 52 -8.36 -8.22 4.60
CA ILE A 52 -9.35 -8.50 3.55
C ILE A 52 -10.32 -7.32 3.38
N ASP A 53 -10.80 -6.74 4.48
CA ASP A 53 -11.66 -5.55 4.41
C ASP A 53 -10.91 -4.38 3.75
N ALA A 54 -9.66 -4.16 4.17
CA ALA A 54 -8.80 -3.11 3.64
C ALA A 54 -8.53 -3.26 2.15
N VAL A 55 -8.22 -4.48 1.67
CA VAL A 55 -7.86 -4.67 0.26
C VAL A 55 -9.04 -4.39 -0.65
N PHE A 56 -10.26 -4.78 -0.28
CA PHE A 56 -11.46 -4.50 -1.07
C PHE A 56 -11.88 -3.03 -1.00
N ARG A 57 -11.76 -2.38 0.16
CA ARG A 57 -11.99 -0.93 0.29
C ARG A 57 -11.03 -0.14 -0.59
N GLU A 58 -9.74 -0.41 -0.50
CA GLU A 58 -8.70 0.28 -1.30
C GLU A 58 -8.89 0.01 -2.80
N MET A 59 -9.35 -1.20 -3.18
CA MET A 59 -9.66 -1.52 -4.58
C MET A 59 -10.81 -0.63 -5.09
N GLU A 60 -11.86 -0.44 -4.28
CA GLU A 60 -12.96 0.47 -4.62
C GLU A 60 -12.50 1.93 -4.68
N GLU A 61 -11.71 2.39 -3.73
CA GLU A 61 -11.21 3.77 -3.67
C GLU A 61 -10.24 4.13 -4.80
N GLU A 62 -9.29 3.25 -5.12
CA GLU A 62 -8.22 3.54 -6.10
C GLU A 62 -8.59 3.15 -7.53
N ILE A 63 -9.40 2.10 -7.72
CA ILE A 63 -9.73 1.52 -9.04
C ILE A 63 -11.19 1.76 -9.41
N GLY A 64 -12.07 2.03 -8.43
CA GLY A 64 -13.49 2.25 -8.65
C GLY A 64 -14.34 0.97 -8.68
N THR A 65 -13.80 -0.17 -8.23
CA THR A 65 -14.55 -1.43 -8.13
C THR A 65 -13.94 -2.37 -7.10
N CYS A 66 -14.77 -3.19 -6.45
CA CYS A 66 -14.36 -4.31 -5.59
C CYS A 66 -14.68 -5.68 -6.22
N ASN A 67 -14.99 -5.72 -7.52
CA ASN A 67 -15.43 -6.93 -8.22
C ASN A 67 -14.24 -7.82 -8.62
N ALA A 68 -13.67 -8.50 -7.63
CA ALA A 68 -12.62 -9.50 -7.80
C ALA A 68 -12.76 -10.60 -6.75
N GLU A 69 -12.04 -11.71 -6.95
CA GLU A 69 -11.92 -12.78 -5.96
C GLU A 69 -10.46 -12.92 -5.51
N ILE A 70 -10.28 -13.26 -4.23
CA ILE A 70 -8.95 -13.56 -3.69
C ILE A 70 -8.63 -15.01 -4.05
N ILE A 71 -7.58 -15.19 -4.85
CA ILE A 71 -7.08 -16.51 -5.25
C ILE A 71 -5.85 -16.95 -4.45
N GLN A 72 -5.11 -15.99 -3.86
CA GLN A 72 -3.92 -16.24 -3.07
C GLN A 72 -3.65 -15.04 -2.15
N GLU A 73 -3.16 -15.33 -0.94
CA GLU A 73 -2.62 -14.35 -0.01
C GLU A 73 -1.15 -14.68 0.26
N TYR A 74 -0.33 -13.66 0.55
CA TYR A 74 1.03 -13.88 1.02
C TYR A 74 1.02 -14.15 2.52
N ASP A 75 1.57 -15.29 2.93
CA ASP A 75 1.63 -15.70 4.34
C ASP A 75 2.72 -14.91 5.10
N GLY A 76 2.42 -13.64 5.41
CA GLY A 76 3.29 -12.81 6.25
C GLY A 76 3.21 -11.32 5.94
N TRP A 77 4.05 -10.55 6.64
CA TRP A 77 4.17 -9.11 6.42
C TRP A 77 5.44 -8.79 5.64
N LEU A 78 5.31 -7.93 4.64
CA LEU A 78 6.44 -7.32 3.93
C LEU A 78 6.64 -5.91 4.49
N ALA A 79 7.85 -5.64 4.96
CA ALA A 79 8.23 -4.34 5.49
C ALA A 79 9.34 -3.72 4.64
N TYR A 80 9.31 -2.40 4.51
CA TYR A 80 10.39 -1.61 3.93
C TYR A 80 10.58 -0.36 4.77
N ASP A 81 11.81 0.12 4.84
CA ASP A 81 12.10 1.40 5.47
C ASP A 81 11.97 2.52 4.43
N LEU A 82 11.41 3.65 4.86
CA LEU A 82 11.39 4.88 4.12
C LEU A 82 12.82 5.37 3.92
N PRO A 83 13.13 5.94 2.74
CA PRO A 83 14.36 6.70 2.55
C PRO A 83 14.52 7.77 3.65
N ASP A 84 15.74 7.92 4.20
CA ASP A 84 16.04 8.82 5.33
C ASP A 84 15.48 10.24 5.17
N HIS A 85 15.46 10.74 3.94
CA HIS A 85 15.01 12.09 3.62
C HIS A 85 13.48 12.27 3.69
N LEU A 86 12.70 11.18 3.76
CA LEU A 86 11.24 11.16 3.89
C LEU A 86 10.77 10.88 5.33
N VAL A 87 11.61 10.25 6.17
CA VAL A 87 11.29 10.00 7.58
C VAL A 87 10.99 11.32 8.29
N GLY A 88 9.88 11.35 9.04
CA GLY A 88 9.42 12.56 9.73
C GLY A 88 8.68 13.57 8.85
N LYS A 89 8.61 13.37 7.53
CA LYS A 89 7.90 14.26 6.59
C LYS A 89 6.61 13.64 6.07
N VAL A 90 6.63 12.36 5.72
CA VAL A 90 5.44 11.63 5.25
C VAL A 90 4.64 11.06 6.42
N TRP A 91 3.34 10.84 6.22
CA TRP A 91 2.42 10.25 7.22
C TRP A 91 2.51 10.90 8.62
N LYS A 92 2.68 12.22 8.65
CA LYS A 92 2.82 13.02 9.88
C LYS A 92 4.00 12.57 10.77
N GLY A 93 5.01 11.91 10.19
CA GLY A 93 6.19 11.41 10.89
C GLY A 93 5.92 10.25 11.85
N LYS A 94 4.80 9.53 11.68
CA LYS A 94 4.41 8.43 12.58
C LYS A 94 5.08 7.09 12.30
N TYR A 95 5.60 6.91 11.08
CA TYR A 95 6.08 5.61 10.61
C TYR A 95 7.48 5.73 10.02
N ARG A 96 8.21 4.61 10.03
CA ARG A 96 9.45 4.41 9.28
C ARG A 96 9.21 3.58 8.04
#